data_AF-A0A9P1H120-F1
#
_entry.id   AF-A0A9P1H120-F1
#
_cell.length_a   1.000
_cell.length_b   1.000
_cell.length_c   1.000
_cell.angle_alpha   90.00
_cell.angle_beta   90.00
_cell.angle_gamma   90.00
#
_symmetry.space_group_name_H-M   'P 1'
#
loop_
_entity.id
_entity.type
_entity.pdbx_description
1 polymer ?
#
loop_
_entity_poly.entity_id
_entity_poly.type
_entity_poly.pdbx_seq_one_letter_code
_entity_poly.pdbx_strand_id
1 'polypeptide(L)'
;MEIPTQLAFMAGQTIAFAFVWRALHNYVDKNGPIRGASTVTKINSIFYAFVSLALMIFLIYRPEGDATSRYAYHYSKFYEYVDILNVRASGGAIDLHFGFHHLTTCYLTWARTAHNYNGWKPFAISNTFHHAIMYAYFGGWELPRPILPWTGALQLIIGMIADALVIQEKWTDGSAGAEDESTSE
;
A
#
# COMPACT_ATOMS: atom_id res chain seq x y z
N MET A 1 5.61 11.16 -16.55
CA MET A 1 5.83 12.18 -15.51
C MET A 1 7.21 11.93 -14.95
N GLU A 2 8.07 12.94 -14.93
CA GLU A 2 9.44 12.81 -14.43
C GLU A 2 9.46 12.42 -12.94
N ILE A 3 10.51 11.69 -12.52
CA ILE A 3 10.69 11.24 -11.13
C ILE A 3 10.54 12.40 -10.12
N PRO A 4 11.18 13.57 -10.30
CA PRO A 4 11.04 14.69 -9.36
C PRO A 4 9.59 15.18 -9.23
N THR A 5 8.83 15.19 -10.32
CA THR A 5 7.42 15.61 -10.32
C THR A 5 6.55 14.61 -9.54
N GLN A 6 6.79 13.31 -9.70
CA GLN A 6 6.06 12.28 -8.94
C GLN A 6 6.36 12.39 -7.44
N LEU A 7 7.64 12.52 -7.08
CA LEU A 7 8.07 12.71 -5.68
C LEU A 7 7.45 13.98 -5.06
N ALA A 8 7.45 15.09 -5.80
CA ALA A 8 6.85 16.34 -5.34
C ALA A 8 5.34 16.20 -5.10
N PHE A 9 4.63 15.47 -5.98
CA PHE A 9 3.21 15.19 -5.81
C PHE A 9 2.94 14.35 -4.56
N MET A 10 3.68 13.26 -4.35
CA MET A 10 3.54 12.42 -3.16
C MET A 10 3.84 13.19 -1.86
N ALA A 11 4.91 14.00 -1.86
CA ALA A 11 5.24 14.85 -0.72
C ALA A 11 4.12 15.86 -0.43
N GLY A 12 3.58 16.50 -1.46
CA GLY A 12 2.44 17.41 -1.35
C GLY A 12 1.20 16.72 -0.76
N GLN A 13 0.89 15.50 -1.20
CA GLN A 13 -0.20 14.70 -0.65
C GLN A 13 0.04 14.33 0.81
N THR A 14 1.25 13.89 1.19
CA THR A 14 1.59 13.58 2.59
C THR A 14 1.49 14.82 3.47
N ILE A 15 1.93 15.99 3.00
CA ILE A 15 1.80 17.25 3.72
C ILE A 15 0.33 17.62 3.92
N ALA A 16 -0.46 17.59 2.85
CA ALA A 16 -1.90 17.87 2.93
C ALA A 16 -2.61 16.91 3.89
N PHE A 17 -2.31 15.61 3.80
CA PHE A 17 -2.80 14.60 4.73
C PHE A 17 -2.41 14.91 6.18
N ALA A 18 -1.15 15.24 6.45
CA ALA A 18 -0.67 15.57 7.79
C ALA A 18 -1.40 16.79 8.38
N PHE A 19 -1.68 17.82 7.57
CA PHE A 19 -2.48 18.97 7.99
C PHE A 19 -3.91 18.57 8.36
N VAL A 20 -4.58 17.80 7.51
CA VAL A 20 -5.95 17.32 7.76
C VAL A 20 -5.99 16.43 9.00
N TRP A 21 -5.06 15.49 9.12
CA TRP A 21 -4.95 14.62 10.27
C TRP A 21 -4.71 15.41 11.56
N ARG A 22 -3.81 16.40 11.55
CA ARG A 22 -3.55 17.25 12.72
C ARG A 22 -4.77 18.08 13.11
N ALA A 23 -5.47 18.66 12.13
CA ALA A 23 -6.70 19.43 12.38
C ALA A 23 -7.80 18.54 12.99
N LEU A 24 -8.01 17.35 12.41
CA LEU A 24 -8.97 16.37 12.92
C LEU A 24 -8.60 15.88 14.32
N HIS A 25 -7.32 15.63 14.57
CA HIS A 25 -6.83 15.20 15.88
C HIS A 25 -7.17 16.23 16.96
N ASN A 26 -6.85 17.51 16.71
CA ASN A 26 -7.15 18.61 17.61
C ASN A 26 -8.67 18.80 17.82
N TYR A 27 -9.48 18.60 16.77
CA TYR A 27 -10.94 18.66 16.88
C TYR A 27 -11.47 17.55 17.81
N VAL A 28 -11.05 16.30 17.56
CA VAL A 28 -11.53 15.13 18.32
C VAL A 28 -11.08 15.20 19.78
N ASP A 29 -9.88 15.71 20.07
CA ASP A 29 -9.42 15.88 21.46
C ASP A 29 -10.25 16.91 22.24
N LYS A 30 -10.75 17.95 21.55
CA LYS A 30 -11.55 19.01 22.18
C LYS A 30 -13.05 18.68 22.27
N ASN A 31 -13.59 18.01 21.26
CA ASN A 31 -15.04 17.84 21.09
C ASN A 31 -15.50 16.39 21.25
N GLY A 32 -14.56 15.44 21.35
CA GLY A 32 -14.85 14.01 21.28
C GLY A 32 -15.02 13.49 19.85
N PRO A 33 -15.36 12.19 19.70
CA PRO A 33 -15.52 11.54 18.41
C PRO A 33 -16.64 12.17 17.57
N ILE A 34 -16.47 12.18 16.25
CA ILE A 34 -17.49 12.65 15.31
C ILE A 34 -18.64 11.63 15.27
N ARG A 35 -19.87 12.12 15.48
CA ARG A 35 -21.07 11.28 15.44
C ARG A 35 -21.21 10.58 14.09
N GLY A 36 -21.31 9.26 14.11
CA GLY A 36 -21.46 8.43 12.90
C GLY A 36 -20.15 8.07 12.20
N ALA A 37 -18.98 8.57 12.64
CA ALA A 37 -17.69 8.26 12.04
C ALA A 37 -17.38 6.75 12.07
N SER A 38 -17.78 6.04 13.13
CA SER A 38 -17.61 4.59 13.23
C SER A 38 -18.42 3.83 12.18
N THR A 39 -19.65 4.27 11.87
CA THR A 39 -20.47 3.71 10.79
C THR A 39 -19.84 3.99 9.44
N VAL A 40 -19.37 5.22 9.20
CA VAL A 40 -18.66 5.58 7.96
C VAL A 40 -17.40 4.73 7.78
N THR A 41 -16.64 4.50 8.86
CA THR A 41 -15.44 3.65 8.85
C THR A 41 -15.77 2.22 8.42
N LYS A 42 -16.86 1.64 8.92
CA LYS A 42 -17.31 0.29 8.52
C LYS A 42 -17.75 0.25 7.06
N ILE A 43 -18.54 1.23 6.60
CA ILE A 43 -18.99 1.32 5.21
C ILE A 43 -17.78 1.48 4.28
N ASN A 44 -16.83 2.35 4.63
CA ASN A 44 -15.56 2.54 3.91
C ASN A 44 -14.80 1.22 3.79
N SER A 45 -14.70 0.48 4.90
CA SER A 45 -14.02 -0.82 4.93
C SER A 45 -14.73 -1.84 4.04
N ILE A 46 -16.05 -1.96 4.09
CA ILE A 46 -16.80 -2.86 3.19
C ILE A 46 -16.56 -2.50 1.72
N PHE A 47 -16.68 -1.22 1.38
CA PHE A 47 -16.41 -0.73 0.03
C PHE A 47 -14.99 -1.10 -0.41
N TYR A 48 -14.01 -0.83 0.44
CA TYR A 48 -12.61 -1.02 0.10
C TYR A 48 -12.19 -2.50 0.09
N ALA A 49 -12.92 -3.38 0.77
CA ALA A 49 -12.78 -4.83 0.61
C ALA A 49 -13.11 -5.27 -0.83
N PHE A 50 -14.23 -4.77 -1.40
CA PHE A 50 -14.59 -5.04 -2.80
C PHE A 50 -13.62 -4.40 -3.78
N VAL A 51 -13.17 -3.17 -3.52
CA VAL A 51 -12.14 -2.51 -4.35
C VAL A 51 -10.84 -3.31 -4.33
N SER A 52 -10.41 -3.80 -3.17
CA SER A 52 -9.20 -4.62 -3.05
C SER A 52 -9.32 -5.94 -3.82
N LEU A 53 -10.49 -6.59 -3.77
CA LEU A 53 -10.75 -7.79 -4.55
C LEU A 53 -10.77 -7.51 -6.06
N ALA A 54 -11.43 -6.44 -6.49
CA ALA A 54 -11.47 -6.02 -7.88
C ALA A 54 -10.08 -5.66 -8.39
N LEU A 55 -9.28 -4.97 -7.58
CA LEU A 55 -7.89 -4.64 -7.88
C LEU A 55 -7.05 -5.91 -8.00
N MET A 56 -7.17 -6.86 -7.08
CA MET A 56 -6.47 -8.16 -7.17
C MET A 56 -6.76 -8.86 -8.50
N ILE A 57 -8.03 -8.95 -8.90
CA ILE A 57 -8.46 -9.54 -10.17
C ILE A 57 -7.87 -8.75 -11.35
N PHE A 58 -7.94 -7.42 -11.31
CA PHE A 58 -7.37 -6.54 -12.32
C PHE A 58 -5.85 -6.76 -12.48
N LEU A 59 -5.13 -6.90 -11.36
CA LEU A 59 -3.69 -7.19 -11.37
C LEU A 59 -3.42 -8.56 -12.00
N ILE A 60 -4.14 -9.61 -11.62
CA ILE A 60 -3.94 -10.96 -12.17
C ILE A 60 -3.99 -10.96 -13.70
N TYR A 61 -5.02 -10.33 -14.28
CA TYR A 61 -5.24 -10.32 -15.73
C TYR A 61 -4.31 -9.39 -16.53
N ARG A 62 -3.65 -8.42 -15.88
CA ARG A 62 -2.81 -7.45 -16.58
C ARG A 62 -1.36 -7.91 -16.70
N PRO A 63 -0.67 -7.67 -17.83
CA PRO A 63 0.76 -7.96 -17.94
C PRO A 63 1.59 -7.23 -16.88
N GLU A 64 2.73 -7.79 -16.49
CA GLU A 64 3.57 -7.20 -15.44
C GLU A 64 4.06 -5.77 -15.76
N GLY A 65 4.33 -5.48 -17.03
CA GLY A 65 4.73 -4.15 -17.49
C GLY A 65 3.58 -3.14 -17.65
N ASP A 66 2.32 -3.53 -17.48
CA ASP A 66 1.16 -2.66 -17.70
C ASP A 66 1.15 -1.49 -16.70
N ALA A 67 1.44 -0.29 -17.21
CA ALA A 67 1.55 0.91 -16.38
C ALA A 67 0.26 1.22 -15.62
N THR A 68 -0.90 0.99 -16.22
CA THR A 68 -2.21 1.26 -15.60
C THR A 68 -2.38 0.44 -14.32
N SER A 69 -2.07 -0.86 -14.36
CA SER A 69 -2.14 -1.74 -13.20
C SER A 69 -1.18 -1.34 -12.08
N ARG A 70 0.05 -0.95 -12.44
CA ARG A 70 1.09 -0.48 -11.52
C ARG A 70 0.67 0.78 -10.78
N TYR A 71 0.19 1.78 -11.53
CA TYR A 71 -0.29 3.03 -10.96
C TYR A 71 -1.60 2.86 -10.20
N ALA A 72 -2.52 2.01 -10.65
CA ALA A 72 -3.75 1.72 -9.91
C ALA A 72 -3.46 1.15 -8.51
N TYR A 73 -2.54 0.18 -8.43
CA TYR A 73 -2.09 -0.36 -7.14
C TYR A 73 -1.36 0.66 -6.28
N HIS A 74 -0.45 1.44 -6.87
CA HIS A 74 0.23 2.50 -6.14
C HIS A 74 -0.75 3.55 -5.59
N TYR A 75 -1.71 3.99 -6.40
CA TYR A 75 -2.68 4.99 -6.00
C TYR A 75 -3.67 4.50 -4.94
N SER A 76 -3.95 3.20 -4.90
CA SER A 76 -4.77 2.63 -3.83
C SER A 76 -4.13 2.87 -2.45
N LYS A 77 -2.79 2.92 -2.35
CA LYS A 77 -2.10 3.20 -1.08
C LYS A 77 -2.34 4.59 -0.52
N PHE A 78 -2.56 5.60 -1.37
CA PHE A 78 -2.95 6.92 -0.89
C PHE A 78 -4.38 6.93 -0.36
N TYR A 79 -5.27 6.11 -0.90
CA TYR A 79 -6.63 6.01 -0.38
C TYR A 79 -6.63 5.52 1.07
N GLU A 80 -5.67 4.68 1.45
CA GLU A 80 -5.54 4.13 2.81
C GLU A 80 -5.26 5.24 3.86
N TYR A 81 -4.86 6.45 3.47
CA TYR A 81 -4.87 7.61 4.39
C TYR A 81 -6.25 7.90 4.98
N VAL A 82 -7.31 7.59 4.25
CA VAL A 82 -8.69 7.70 4.74
C VAL A 82 -8.89 6.82 5.98
N ASP A 83 -8.17 5.71 6.13
CA ASP A 83 -8.31 4.84 7.29
C ASP A 83 -7.77 5.50 8.56
N ILE A 84 -6.63 6.19 8.49
CA ILE A 84 -6.12 6.98 9.63
C ILE A 84 -7.13 8.06 10.01
N LEU A 85 -7.68 8.77 9.02
CA LEU A 85 -8.67 9.81 9.29
C LEU A 85 -9.94 9.23 9.91
N ASN A 86 -10.44 8.11 9.40
CA ASN A 86 -11.65 7.44 9.89
C ASN A 86 -11.48 6.88 11.30
N VAL A 87 -10.36 6.20 11.58
CA VAL A 87 -10.02 5.72 12.93
C VAL A 87 -9.96 6.91 13.88
N ARG A 88 -9.28 8.00 13.49
CA ARG A 88 -9.15 9.16 14.36
C ARG A 88 -10.49 9.87 14.58
N ALA A 89 -11.29 10.07 13.53
CA ALA A 89 -12.63 10.66 13.61
C ALA A 89 -13.56 9.87 14.53
N SER A 90 -13.40 8.55 14.56
CA SER A 90 -14.15 7.64 15.43
C SER A 90 -13.68 7.63 16.89
N GLY A 91 -12.66 8.44 17.23
CA GLY A 91 -12.07 8.48 18.57
C GLY A 91 -11.01 7.41 18.83
N GLY A 92 -10.64 6.63 17.82
CA GLY A 92 -9.59 5.63 17.93
C GLY A 92 -8.21 6.24 18.13
N ALA A 93 -7.35 5.50 18.83
CA ALA A 93 -5.94 5.79 18.89
C ALA A 93 -5.25 5.27 17.62
N ILE A 94 -4.34 6.07 17.08
CA ILE A 94 -3.49 5.66 15.96
C ILE A 94 -2.24 5.03 16.56
N ASP A 95 -2.11 3.71 16.42
CA ASP A 95 -0.91 2.99 16.81
C ASP A 95 0.29 3.39 15.92
N LEU A 96 1.50 3.30 16.49
CA LEU A 96 2.74 3.68 15.78
C LEU A 96 2.95 2.87 14.50
N HIS A 97 2.75 1.54 14.56
CA HIS A 97 2.90 0.69 13.37
C HIS A 97 1.89 1.09 12.29
N PHE A 98 0.63 1.35 12.68
CA PHE A 98 -0.42 1.75 11.76
C PHE A 98 -0.10 3.09 11.06
N GLY A 99 0.31 4.10 11.83
CA GLY A 99 0.71 5.40 11.28
C GLY A 99 1.96 5.33 10.40
N PHE A 100 3.01 4.65 10.87
CA PHE A 100 4.26 4.48 10.13
C PHE A 100 4.03 3.72 8.82
N HIS A 101 3.26 2.63 8.86
CA HIS A 101 2.92 1.83 7.69
C HIS A 101 2.28 2.69 6.60
N HIS A 102 1.20 3.42 6.91
CA HIS A 102 0.48 4.19 5.87
C HIS A 102 1.30 5.33 5.29
N LEU A 103 2.12 5.99 6.13
CA LEU A 103 3.02 7.05 5.66
C LEU A 103 4.12 6.51 4.74
N THR A 104 4.70 5.36 5.06
CA THR A 104 5.83 4.81 4.30
C THR A 104 5.38 4.00 3.08
N THR A 105 4.27 3.26 3.15
CA THR A 105 3.79 2.38 2.09
C THR A 105 3.56 3.12 0.77
N CYS A 106 3.12 4.38 0.79
CA CYS A 106 2.99 5.18 -0.43
C CYS A 106 4.35 5.34 -1.17
N TYR A 107 5.42 5.66 -0.45
CA TYR A 107 6.75 5.84 -1.04
C TYR A 107 7.38 4.51 -1.44
N LEU A 108 7.19 3.47 -0.62
CA LEU A 108 7.73 2.13 -0.90
C LEU A 108 7.04 1.49 -2.11
N THR A 109 5.73 1.66 -2.26
CA THR A 109 5.02 1.20 -3.45
C THR A 109 5.38 2.01 -4.68
N TRP A 110 5.59 3.32 -4.58
CA TRP A 110 6.14 4.10 -5.70
C TRP A 110 7.48 3.53 -6.18
N ALA A 111 8.41 3.31 -5.24
CA ALA A 111 9.73 2.77 -5.56
C ALA A 111 9.61 1.39 -6.25
N ARG A 112 8.72 0.52 -5.76
CA ARG A 112 8.55 -0.85 -6.22
C ARG A 112 7.66 -1.03 -7.45
N THR A 113 6.69 -0.15 -7.71
CA THR A 113 5.69 -0.39 -8.76
C THR A 113 5.69 0.69 -9.84
N ALA A 114 6.03 1.93 -9.50
CA ALA A 114 6.13 3.00 -10.49
C ALA A 114 7.55 3.11 -11.06
N HIS A 115 8.56 3.12 -10.17
CA HIS A 115 9.95 3.39 -10.54
C HIS A 115 10.73 2.13 -10.96
N ASN A 116 10.84 1.13 -10.08
CA ASN A 116 11.55 -0.14 -10.31
C ASN A 116 10.57 -1.31 -10.25
N TYR A 117 9.91 -1.60 -11.37
CA TYR A 117 8.75 -2.48 -11.39
C TYR A 117 9.04 -3.97 -11.62
N ASN A 118 10.28 -4.44 -11.66
CA ASN A 118 10.52 -5.88 -11.79
C ASN A 118 10.08 -6.61 -10.50
N GLY A 119 9.36 -7.73 -10.63
CA GLY A 119 8.97 -8.57 -9.48
C GLY A 119 7.93 -7.94 -8.53
N TRP A 120 7.30 -6.84 -8.93
CA TRP A 120 6.33 -6.13 -8.10
C TRP A 120 5.02 -6.87 -7.90
N LYS A 121 4.62 -7.62 -8.94
CA LYS A 121 3.25 -8.11 -9.12
C LYS A 121 2.84 -9.18 -8.11
N PRO A 122 3.69 -10.18 -7.76
CA PRO A 122 3.33 -11.18 -6.74
C PRO A 122 3.02 -10.55 -5.37
N PHE A 123 3.83 -9.58 -4.94
CA PHE A 123 3.59 -8.84 -3.71
C PHE A 123 2.25 -8.08 -3.78
N ALA A 124 2.02 -7.33 -4.85
CA ALA A 124 0.79 -6.54 -5.00
C ALA A 124 -0.49 -7.43 -5.01
N ILE A 125 -0.45 -8.60 -5.64
CA ILE A 125 -1.57 -9.57 -5.61
C ILE A 125 -1.77 -10.09 -4.18
N SER A 126 -0.71 -10.51 -3.49
CA SER A 126 -0.84 -11.02 -2.12
C SER A 126 -1.30 -9.94 -1.13
N ASN A 127 -0.87 -8.69 -1.32
CA ASN A 127 -1.27 -7.55 -0.52
C ASN A 127 -2.74 -7.19 -0.76
N THR A 128 -3.20 -7.14 -2.01
CA THR A 128 -4.62 -6.88 -2.33
C THR A 128 -5.54 -8.00 -1.85
N PHE A 129 -5.09 -9.26 -1.89
CA PHE A 129 -5.78 -10.38 -1.25
C PHE A 129 -5.91 -10.19 0.26
N HIS A 130 -4.80 -9.89 0.95
CA HIS A 130 -4.83 -9.63 2.39
C HIS A 130 -5.75 -8.44 2.72
N HIS A 131 -5.68 -7.35 1.94
CA HIS A 131 -6.53 -6.17 2.13
C HIS A 131 -8.01 -6.51 1.94
N ALA A 132 -8.38 -7.30 0.92
CA ALA A 132 -9.77 -7.72 0.74
C ALA A 132 -10.32 -8.42 2.00
N ILE A 133 -9.53 -9.28 2.63
CA ILE A 133 -9.90 -10.00 3.86
C ILE A 133 -9.89 -9.07 5.10
N MET A 134 -8.85 -8.25 5.23
CA MET A 134 -8.67 -7.33 6.36
C MET A 134 -9.79 -6.28 6.40
N TYR A 135 -10.12 -5.67 5.27
CA TYR A 135 -11.18 -4.67 5.20
C TYR A 135 -12.57 -5.28 5.33
N ALA A 136 -12.77 -6.52 4.88
CA ALA A 136 -13.98 -7.28 5.20
C ALA A 136 -14.17 -7.42 6.72
N TYR A 137 -13.09 -7.77 7.43
CA TYR A 137 -13.09 -7.84 8.90
C TYR A 137 -13.37 -6.49 9.55
N PHE A 138 -12.71 -5.42 9.12
CA PHE A 138 -12.98 -4.05 9.62
C PHE A 138 -14.38 -3.55 9.28
N GLY A 139 -14.98 -4.06 8.20
CA GLY A 139 -16.37 -3.85 7.82
C GLY A 139 -17.38 -4.56 8.73
N GLY A 140 -16.93 -5.48 9.59
CA GLY A 140 -17.75 -6.23 10.54
C GLY A 140 -17.93 -7.72 10.21
N TRP A 141 -17.25 -8.25 9.20
CA TRP A 141 -17.28 -9.68 8.91
C TRP A 141 -16.27 -10.44 9.77
N GLU A 142 -16.71 -11.10 10.84
CA GLU A 142 -15.78 -11.65 11.84
C GLU A 142 -15.09 -12.98 11.44
N LEU A 143 -15.65 -13.72 10.48
CA LEU A 143 -15.14 -15.04 10.08
C LEU A 143 -13.64 -15.06 9.72
N PRO A 144 -13.07 -14.06 9.04
CA PRO A 144 -11.67 -14.11 8.63
C PRO A 144 -10.67 -13.78 9.75
N ARG A 145 -11.11 -13.37 10.94
CA ARG A 145 -10.22 -12.96 12.04
C ARG A 145 -9.07 -13.95 12.32
N PRO A 146 -9.27 -15.28 12.35
CA PRO A 146 -8.20 -16.24 12.63
C PRO A 146 -7.10 -16.27 11.55
N ILE A 147 -7.41 -15.89 10.31
CA ILE A 147 -6.49 -15.98 9.17
C ILE A 147 -5.77 -14.66 8.87
N LEU A 148 -6.15 -13.54 9.51
CA LEU A 148 -5.52 -12.24 9.26
C LEU A 148 -4.01 -12.22 9.53
N PRO A 149 -3.50 -12.76 10.66
CA PRO A 149 -2.04 -12.76 10.89
C PRO A 149 -1.29 -13.58 9.82
N TRP A 150 -1.88 -14.70 9.39
CA TRP A 150 -1.28 -15.59 8.40
C TRP A 150 -1.24 -14.99 7.01
N THR A 151 -2.34 -14.39 6.56
CA THR A 151 -2.38 -13.70 5.25
C THR A 151 -1.48 -12.46 5.25
N GLY A 152 -1.36 -11.77 6.40
CA GLY A 152 -0.43 -10.68 6.60
C GLY A 152 1.04 -11.13 6.52
N ALA A 153 1.40 -12.23 7.17
CA ALA A 153 2.75 -12.79 7.09
C ALA A 153 3.08 -13.30 5.68
N LEU A 154 2.11 -13.97 5.02
CA LEU A 154 2.29 -14.54 3.69
C LEU A 154 2.64 -13.48 2.65
N GLN A 155 1.96 -12.33 2.63
CA GLN A 155 2.29 -11.25 1.69
C GLN A 155 3.72 -10.72 1.88
N LEU A 156 4.21 -10.65 3.12
CA LEU A 156 5.57 -10.17 3.41
C LEU A 156 6.61 -11.18 2.93
N ILE A 157 6.38 -12.47 3.17
CA ILE A 157 7.26 -13.55 2.69
C ILE A 157 7.34 -13.52 1.16
N ILE A 158 6.19 -13.41 0.47
CA ILE A 158 6.14 -13.30 -1.00
C ILE A 158 6.92 -12.06 -1.47
N GLY A 159 6.75 -10.92 -0.80
CA GLY A 159 7.48 -9.68 -1.11
C GLY A 159 8.99 -9.83 -1.00
N MET A 160 9.47 -10.41 0.10
CA MET A 160 10.90 -10.66 0.33
C MET A 160 11.51 -11.62 -0.69
N ILE A 161 10.81 -12.71 -1.02
CA ILE A 161 11.28 -13.66 -2.04
C ILE A 161 11.37 -12.98 -3.41
N ALA A 162 10.34 -12.22 -3.80
CA ALA A 162 10.34 -11.51 -5.08
C ALA A 162 11.48 -10.48 -5.16
N ASP A 163 11.74 -9.74 -4.07
CA ASP A 163 12.85 -8.78 -4.04
C ASP A 163 14.22 -9.47 -4.12
N ALA A 164 14.39 -10.59 -3.40
CA ALA A 164 15.63 -11.37 -3.45
C ALA A 164 15.94 -11.87 -4.87
N LEU A 165 14.92 -12.33 -5.61
CA LEU A 165 15.07 -12.78 -6.99
C LEU A 165 15.46 -11.62 -7.94
N VAL A 166 14.81 -10.46 -7.80
CA VAL A 166 15.14 -9.28 -8.61
C VAL A 166 16.54 -8.75 -8.32
N ILE A 167 16.97 -8.78 -7.05
CA ILE A 167 18.33 -8.40 -6.66
C ILE A 167 19.34 -9.38 -7.27
N GLN A 168 19.07 -10.68 -7.21
CA GLN A 168 19.93 -11.70 -7.78
C GLN A 168 20.09 -11.52 -9.30
N GLU A 169 18.99 -11.32 -10.02
CA GLU A 169 18.98 -11.08 -11.48
C GLU A 169 19.82 -9.83 -11.84
N LYS A 170 19.60 -8.70 -11.15
CA LYS A 170 20.37 -7.48 -11.40
C LYS A 170 21.85 -7.64 -11.08
N TRP A 171 22.18 -8.43 -10.06
CA TRP A 171 23.58 -8.70 -9.70
C TRP A 171 24.27 -9.55 -10.76
N THR A 172 23.60 -10.60 -11.27
CA THR A 172 24.16 -11.46 -12.32
C THR A 172 24.33 -10.71 -13.63
N ASP A 173 23.34 -9.90 -14.02
CA ASP A 173 23.39 -9.12 -15.27
C ASP A 173 24.49 -8.06 -15.22
N GLY A 174 24.63 -7.37 -14.08
CA GLY A 174 25.70 -6.39 -13.87
C GLY A 174 27.10 -7.01 -13.82
N SER A 175 27.22 -8.23 -13.30
CA SER A 175 28.50 -8.96 -13.27
C SER A 175 28.92 -9.42 -14.68
N ALA A 176 27.97 -9.90 -15.50
CA ALA A 176 28.23 -10.31 -16.88
C ALA A 176 28.64 -9.12 -17.77
N GLY A 177 27.99 -7.97 -17.64
CA GLY A 177 28.36 -6.77 -18.42
C GLY A 177 29.75 -6.23 -18.08
N ALA A 178 30.20 -6.39 -16.83
CA ALA A 178 31.54 -5.98 -16.40
C ALA A 178 32.66 -6.90 -16.95
N GLU A 179 32.38 -8.19 -17.12
CA GLU A 179 33.33 -9.14 -17.75
C GLU A 179 33.49 -8.86 -19.25
N ASP A 180 32.38 -8.56 -19.97
CA ASP A 180 32.41 -8.24 -21.39
C ASP A 180 33.17 -6.92 -21.71
N GLU A 181 33.03 -5.88 -20.89
CA GLU A 181 33.82 -4.64 -21.05
C GLU A 181 35.33 -4.90 -20.83
N SER A 182 35.69 -5.73 -19.85
CA SER A 182 37.09 -6.03 -19.51
C SER A 182 37.85 -6.87 -20.55
N THR A 183 37.14 -7.55 -21.45
CA THR A 183 37.75 -8.38 -22.51
C THR A 183 37.82 -7.66 -23.86
N SER A 184 37.30 -6.43 -23.94
CA SER A 184 37.27 -5.59 -25.13
C SER A 184 38.33 -4.48 -25.17
N GLU A 185 39.15 -4.36 -24.12
CA GLU A 185 40.36 -3.50 -24.04
C GLU A 185 41.65 -4.29 -24.34
#